data_AF-D2BA27-F1
#
_entry.id   AF-D2BA27-F1
#
_cell.length_a   1.000
_cell.length_b   1.000
_cell.length_c   1.000
_cell.angle_alpha   90.00
_cell.angle_beta   90.00
_cell.angle_gamma   90.00
#
_symmetry.space_group_name_H-M   'P 1'
#
loop_
_entity.id
_entity.type
_entity.pdbx_description
1 polymer ?
#
loop_
_entity_poly.entity_id
_entity_poly.type
_entity_poly.pdbx_seq_one_letter_code
_entity_poly.pdbx_strand_id
1 'polypeptide(L)'
;MRRYAILALTLAAATALSACGGTGGIAAENTGQKQGQAHDVEQIGKLDVSVLRVVHSDFSAYESPEALAADRPIVAAGVIDGWQQGPILESYPNGPLDYRAVLRVRVTEPLKGVKGRESISDGLIYIELDQGGVVSDPSVPAGQWKPRKSIEDFDKALPAGTKILVFPRERPRHEMPVRSPGAPLPPEAKLMVVPPQGLVLEDPQLLQRQSGDATALVGGQERLSVGGEAWFKPKNMGELVTHLKQRGFSE
;
A
#
# COMPACT_ATOMS: atom_id res chain seq x y z
N MET A 1 -17.89 39.78 -63.36
CA MET A 1 -19.09 39.55 -64.19
C MET A 1 -19.22 38.06 -64.46
N ARG A 2 -20.46 37.57 -64.42
CA ARG A 2 -20.94 36.18 -64.57
C ARG A 2 -20.11 35.28 -65.52
N ARG A 3 -19.98 34.00 -65.14
CA ARG A 3 -20.47 32.87 -65.95
C ARG A 3 -20.70 31.63 -65.09
N TYR A 4 -21.90 31.08 -65.29
CA TYR A 4 -22.51 29.94 -64.64
C TYR A 4 -22.05 28.63 -65.29
N ALA A 5 -22.12 27.52 -64.55
CA ALA A 5 -22.63 26.26 -65.09
C ALA A 5 -23.11 25.36 -63.94
N ILE A 6 -24.42 25.27 -63.79
CA ILE A 6 -25.11 24.18 -63.08
C ILE A 6 -25.17 23.01 -64.05
N LEU A 7 -24.79 21.82 -63.62
CA LEU A 7 -25.24 20.58 -64.25
C LEU A 7 -25.52 19.55 -63.16
N ALA A 8 -26.69 18.93 -63.30
CA ALA A 8 -27.34 18.10 -62.31
C ALA A 8 -27.44 16.64 -62.80
N LEU A 9 -27.72 15.76 -61.83
CA LEU A 9 -28.16 14.36 -61.91
C LEU A 9 -27.15 13.30 -62.37
N THR A 10 -26.96 12.26 -61.53
CA THR A 10 -27.80 11.05 -61.60
C THR A 10 -27.57 10.13 -60.41
N LEU A 11 -28.65 9.44 -60.04
CA LEU A 11 -28.81 8.48 -58.96
C LEU A 11 -28.35 7.08 -59.43
N ALA A 12 -27.67 6.30 -58.59
CA ALA A 12 -27.62 4.85 -58.74
C ALA A 12 -27.45 4.19 -57.36
N ALA A 13 -28.54 3.60 -56.87
CA ALA A 13 -28.53 2.64 -55.79
C ALA A 13 -28.18 1.25 -56.36
N ALA A 14 -27.26 0.56 -55.71
CA ALA A 14 -27.06 -0.88 -55.89
C ALA A 14 -26.94 -1.53 -54.51
N THR A 15 -28.00 -2.22 -54.11
CA THR A 15 -28.00 -3.21 -53.04
C THR A 15 -27.40 -4.51 -53.56
N ALA A 16 -26.45 -5.09 -52.83
CA ALA A 16 -26.08 -6.49 -52.98
C ALA A 16 -25.98 -7.12 -51.59
N LEU A 17 -26.91 -8.02 -51.31
CA LEU A 17 -26.92 -8.96 -50.20
C LEU A 17 -25.89 -10.06 -50.46
N SER A 18 -25.18 -10.50 -49.42
CA SER A 18 -24.76 -11.89 -49.28
C SER A 18 -24.69 -12.25 -47.79
N ALA A 19 -25.45 -13.29 -47.48
CA ALA A 19 -25.61 -13.93 -46.19
C ALA A 19 -24.53 -14.99 -45.96
N CYS A 20 -24.23 -15.29 -44.70
CA CYS A 20 -24.22 -16.66 -44.14
C CYS A 20 -23.81 -16.61 -42.66
N GLY A 21 -24.56 -17.36 -41.84
CA GLY A 21 -24.48 -17.32 -40.38
C GLY A 21 -23.26 -18.01 -39.78
N GLY A 22 -23.07 -17.72 -38.49
CA GLY A 22 -22.10 -18.37 -37.62
C GLY A 22 -22.30 -17.88 -36.19
N THR A 23 -23.12 -18.60 -35.42
CA THR A 23 -23.25 -18.51 -33.97
C THR A 23 -21.92 -18.73 -33.26
N GLY A 24 -21.60 -17.87 -32.28
CA GLY A 24 -20.61 -18.14 -31.24
C GLY A 24 -19.61 -17.00 -31.04
N GLY A 25 -19.72 -16.26 -29.93
CA GLY A 25 -18.71 -15.25 -29.60
C GLY A 25 -19.11 -14.27 -28.50
N ILE A 26 -19.24 -14.80 -27.28
CA ILE A 26 -18.88 -14.21 -25.98
C ILE A 26 -19.24 -12.73 -25.78
N ALA A 27 -20.22 -12.51 -24.90
CA ALA A 27 -20.48 -11.24 -24.24
C ALA A 27 -19.16 -10.56 -23.83
N ALA A 28 -18.93 -9.34 -24.34
CA ALA A 28 -17.88 -8.47 -23.82
C ALA A 28 -18.26 -8.13 -22.37
N GLU A 29 -17.72 -8.92 -21.45
CA GLU A 29 -17.94 -8.83 -20.02
C GLU A 29 -17.20 -7.60 -19.48
N ASN A 30 -17.98 -6.61 -19.05
CA ASN A 30 -17.75 -5.56 -18.05
C ASN A 30 -16.46 -5.64 -17.20
N THR A 31 -15.28 -5.54 -17.84
CA THR A 31 -13.99 -5.49 -17.14
C THR A 31 -13.67 -4.06 -16.67
N GLY A 32 -14.14 -3.05 -17.40
CA GLY A 32 -13.94 -1.63 -17.02
C GLY A 32 -14.75 -1.17 -15.81
N GLN A 33 -15.90 -1.79 -15.53
CA GLN A 33 -16.75 -1.42 -14.38
C GLN A 33 -16.22 -1.95 -13.04
N LYS A 34 -15.54 -3.10 -13.03
CA LYS A 34 -14.98 -3.69 -11.80
C LYS A 34 -13.74 -2.96 -11.30
N GLN A 35 -12.88 -2.48 -12.20
CA GLN A 35 -11.70 -1.70 -11.81
C GLN A 35 -12.09 -0.35 -11.19
N GLY A 36 -13.05 0.37 -11.77
CA GLY A 36 -13.56 1.63 -11.20
C GLY A 36 -14.13 1.50 -9.78
N GLN A 37 -14.84 0.40 -9.50
CA GLN A 37 -15.37 0.14 -8.15
C GLN A 37 -14.28 -0.20 -7.13
N ALA A 38 -13.25 -0.95 -7.50
CA ALA A 38 -12.12 -1.24 -6.61
C ALA A 38 -11.29 0.03 -6.30
N HIS A 39 -11.19 0.97 -7.24
CA HIS A 39 -10.47 2.24 -7.05
C HIS A 39 -11.13 3.16 -6.01
N ASP A 40 -12.46 3.18 -5.93
CA ASP A 40 -13.20 4.03 -4.99
C ASP A 40 -13.28 3.43 -3.57
N VAL A 41 -13.17 2.11 -3.43
CA VAL A 41 -13.34 1.40 -2.14
C VAL A 41 -12.28 1.79 -1.11
N GLU A 42 -11.02 1.98 -1.52
CA GLU A 42 -9.94 2.42 -0.59
C GLU A 42 -10.15 3.86 -0.03
N GLN A 43 -11.00 4.68 -0.66
CA GLN A 43 -11.22 6.07 -0.22
C GLN A 43 -12.37 6.24 0.79
N ILE A 44 -13.17 5.18 1.01
CA ILE A 44 -14.44 5.24 1.76
C ILE A 44 -14.36 4.46 3.10
N GLY A 45 -13.17 3.94 3.42
CA GLY A 45 -12.87 3.21 4.67
C GLY A 45 -12.82 4.10 5.92
N LYS A 46 -12.66 3.44 7.08
CA LYS A 46 -12.45 4.08 8.38
C LYS A 46 -11.00 4.49 8.61
N LEU A 47 -10.04 3.71 8.09
CA LEU A 47 -8.62 3.92 8.29
C LEU A 47 -8.12 5.11 7.46
N ASP A 48 -7.38 6.01 8.09
CA ASP A 48 -6.72 7.12 7.38
C ASP A 48 -5.29 6.72 6.98
N VAL A 49 -5.16 6.03 5.86
CA VAL A 49 -3.84 5.63 5.34
C VAL A 49 -3.02 6.79 4.77
N SER A 50 -3.56 8.01 4.71
CA SER A 50 -2.82 9.17 4.17
C SER A 50 -1.57 9.52 4.98
N VAL A 51 -1.55 9.18 6.27
CA VAL A 51 -0.38 9.34 7.15
C VAL A 51 0.81 8.50 6.70
N LEU A 52 0.58 7.43 5.91
CA LEU A 52 1.64 6.56 5.36
C LEU A 52 2.11 6.99 3.97
N ARG A 53 1.33 7.84 3.27
CA ARG A 53 1.50 8.17 1.85
C ARG A 53 2.13 9.55 1.68
N VAL A 54 3.28 9.74 2.31
CA VAL A 54 3.96 11.05 2.41
C VAL A 54 4.87 11.36 1.23
N VAL A 55 5.32 10.34 0.49
CA VAL A 55 6.17 10.48 -0.70
C VAL A 55 5.70 9.53 -1.79
N HIS A 56 5.76 9.98 -3.04
CA HIS A 56 5.54 9.10 -4.19
C HIS A 56 6.87 8.46 -4.54
N SER A 57 6.88 7.13 -4.63
CA SER A 57 8.08 6.39 -5.04
C SER A 57 7.90 5.94 -6.49
N ASP A 58 8.94 6.06 -7.29
CA ASP A 58 9.04 5.29 -8.54
C ASP A 58 9.61 3.91 -8.19
N PHE A 59 8.85 2.86 -8.45
CA PHE A 59 9.24 1.49 -8.10
C PHE A 59 8.62 0.48 -9.05
N SER A 60 9.30 -0.67 -9.21
CA SER A 60 8.74 -1.81 -9.92
C SER A 60 7.73 -2.52 -9.01
N ALA A 61 6.44 -2.39 -9.34
CA ALA A 61 5.38 -3.02 -8.58
C ALA A 61 5.38 -4.55 -8.76
N TYR A 62 5.11 -5.27 -7.67
CA TYR A 62 4.85 -6.71 -7.69
C TYR A 62 3.39 -6.93 -8.09
N GLU A 63 3.18 -7.81 -9.07
CA GLU A 63 1.87 -8.13 -9.64
C GLU A 63 0.96 -8.94 -8.69
N SER A 64 1.51 -9.49 -7.60
CA SER A 64 0.76 -10.31 -6.65
C SER A 64 1.39 -10.31 -5.25
N PRO A 65 0.60 -10.61 -4.20
CA PRO A 65 1.13 -10.76 -2.85
C PRO A 65 2.13 -11.92 -2.73
N GLU A 66 2.00 -12.99 -3.51
CA GLU A 66 2.96 -14.11 -3.54
C GLU A 66 4.30 -13.69 -4.13
N ALA A 67 4.30 -12.89 -5.19
CA ALA A 67 5.52 -12.39 -5.80
C ALA A 67 6.31 -11.54 -4.81
N LEU A 68 5.61 -10.68 -4.06
CA LEU A 68 6.23 -9.92 -2.97
C LEU A 68 6.70 -10.83 -1.82
N ALA A 69 5.88 -11.80 -1.40
CA ALA A 69 6.23 -12.76 -0.35
C ALA A 69 7.47 -13.60 -0.71
N ALA A 70 7.62 -13.97 -1.99
CA ALA A 70 8.77 -14.73 -2.48
C ALA A 70 10.07 -13.94 -2.35
N ASP A 71 10.05 -12.66 -2.72
CA ASP A 71 11.22 -11.78 -2.70
C ASP A 71 11.61 -11.33 -1.28
N ARG A 72 10.64 -11.23 -0.36
CA ARG A 72 10.88 -10.67 0.97
C ARG A 72 11.36 -11.71 1.97
N PRO A 73 12.34 -11.39 2.83
CA PRO A 73 12.88 -12.37 3.78
C PRO A 73 11.92 -12.66 4.94
N ILE A 74 11.00 -11.74 5.22
CA ILE A 74 10.06 -11.82 6.33
C ILE A 74 8.65 -11.53 5.79
N VAL A 75 7.70 -12.37 6.17
CA VAL A 75 6.27 -12.16 5.93
C VAL A 75 5.52 -12.53 7.20
N ALA A 76 4.71 -11.61 7.72
CA ALA A 76 3.97 -11.81 8.96
C ALA A 76 2.62 -11.10 8.92
N ALA A 77 1.58 -11.79 9.37
CA ALA A 77 0.31 -11.17 9.69
C ALA A 77 0.17 -11.01 11.21
N GLY A 78 -0.53 -9.95 11.60
CA GLY A 78 -0.61 -9.55 12.98
C GLY A 78 -1.61 -8.43 13.19
N VAL A 79 -1.43 -7.74 14.30
CA VAL A 79 -2.16 -6.52 14.63
C VAL A 79 -1.19 -5.41 14.97
N ILE A 80 -1.59 -4.18 14.68
CA ILE A 80 -0.89 -3.00 15.20
C ILE A 80 -0.91 -3.08 16.73
N ASP A 81 0.26 -3.04 17.33
CA ASP A 81 0.46 -2.95 18.78
C ASP A 81 0.55 -1.49 19.23
N GLY A 82 0.99 -0.60 18.34
CA GLY A 82 0.95 0.84 18.53
C GLY A 82 2.07 1.53 17.77
N TRP A 83 2.28 2.80 18.10
CA TRP A 83 3.23 3.67 17.44
C TRP A 83 4.21 4.28 18.44
N GLN A 84 5.44 4.52 18.01
CA GLN A 84 6.44 5.24 18.80
C GLN A 84 7.28 6.17 17.91
N GLN A 85 7.90 7.17 18.53
CA GLN A 85 8.85 8.03 17.83
C GLN A 85 10.06 7.21 17.39
N GLY A 86 10.34 7.21 16.09
CA GLY A 86 11.53 6.61 15.51
C GLY A 86 12.74 7.54 15.49
N PRO A 87 13.83 7.13 14.82
CA PRO A 87 15.00 7.94 14.65
C PRO A 87 14.71 9.30 14.01
N ILE A 88 15.51 10.30 14.37
CA ILE A 88 15.57 11.58 13.68
C ILE A 88 16.91 11.63 12.95
N LEU A 89 16.85 11.69 11.63
CA LEU A 89 18.04 11.73 10.79
C LEU A 89 18.34 13.17 10.39
N GLU A 90 19.61 13.47 10.17
CA GLU A 90 20.05 14.78 9.71
C GLU A 90 20.48 14.68 8.24
N SER A 91 19.77 15.39 7.35
CA SER A 91 20.04 15.35 5.91
C SER A 91 21.45 15.84 5.56
N TYR A 92 21.93 16.86 6.26
CA TYR A 92 23.28 17.41 6.22
C TYR A 92 23.53 18.24 7.49
N PRO A 93 24.80 18.54 7.88
CA PRO A 93 25.08 19.23 9.13
C PRO A 93 24.29 20.54 9.32
N ASN A 94 23.50 20.63 10.40
CA ASN A 94 22.58 21.72 10.71
C ASN A 94 21.44 21.95 9.69
N GLY A 95 21.15 20.93 8.88
CA GLY A 95 20.07 20.93 7.89
C GLY A 95 18.71 20.50 8.44
N PRO A 96 17.73 20.33 7.54
CA PRO A 96 16.45 19.73 7.87
C PRO A 96 16.60 18.34 8.51
N LEU A 97 15.66 18.04 9.39
CA LEU A 97 15.59 16.77 10.10
C LEU A 97 14.55 15.86 9.47
N ASP A 98 14.90 14.59 9.26
CA ASP A 98 13.98 13.57 8.79
C ASP A 98 13.43 12.80 9.98
N TYR A 99 12.19 13.10 10.34
CA TYR A 99 11.50 12.42 11.41
C TYR A 99 10.94 11.09 10.91
N ARG A 100 11.14 10.03 11.71
CA ARG A 100 10.63 8.69 11.44
C ARG A 100 9.60 8.30 12.50
N ALA A 101 8.54 7.64 12.09
CA ALA A 101 7.62 6.96 12.97
C ALA A 101 7.96 5.46 12.99
N VAL A 102 7.78 4.79 14.12
CA VAL A 102 7.94 3.34 14.21
C VAL A 102 6.59 2.70 14.50
N LEU A 103 6.13 1.90 13.54
CA LEU A 103 4.98 1.03 13.69
C LEU A 103 5.40 -0.25 14.41
N ARG A 104 4.74 -0.57 15.52
CA ARG A 104 4.88 -1.85 16.22
C ARG A 104 3.79 -2.79 15.77
N VAL A 105 4.18 -3.97 15.30
CA VAL A 105 3.27 -5.03 14.89
C VAL A 105 3.48 -6.24 15.77
N ARG A 106 2.42 -6.64 16.50
CA ARG A 106 2.40 -7.90 17.22
C ARG A 106 1.99 -8.99 16.25
N VAL A 107 2.90 -9.92 16.00
CA VAL A 107 2.70 -11.04 15.09
C VAL A 107 1.70 -12.01 15.71
N THR A 108 0.67 -12.37 14.95
CA THR A 108 -0.29 -13.43 15.32
C THR A 108 -0.17 -14.63 14.38
N GLU A 109 0.30 -14.42 13.16
CA GLU A 109 0.38 -15.40 12.08
C GLU A 109 1.75 -15.27 11.37
N PRO A 110 2.79 -16.00 11.83
CA PRO A 110 4.08 -16.03 11.14
C PRO A 110 3.94 -16.80 9.81
N LEU A 111 4.40 -16.19 8.70
CA LEU A 111 4.30 -16.80 7.36
C LEU A 111 5.66 -17.14 6.74
N LYS A 112 6.68 -16.33 6.99
CA LYS A 112 8.04 -16.55 6.48
C LYS A 112 9.06 -15.77 7.29
N GLY A 113 10.17 -16.42 7.64
CA GLY A 113 11.32 -15.84 8.30
C GLY A 113 11.05 -15.25 9.68
N VAL A 114 10.03 -15.68 10.43
CA VAL A 114 9.66 -15.08 11.72
C VAL A 114 10.18 -15.92 12.90
N LYS A 115 9.87 -17.21 12.95
CA LYS A 115 10.21 -18.09 14.08
C LYS A 115 11.72 -18.18 14.26
N GLY A 116 12.18 -17.98 15.49
CA GLY A 116 13.59 -18.06 15.86
C GLY A 116 14.45 -16.88 15.38
N ARG A 117 13.87 -15.84 14.78
CA ARG A 117 14.62 -14.65 14.36
C ARG A 117 14.83 -13.71 15.55
N GLU A 118 16.08 -13.52 15.96
CA GLU A 118 16.47 -12.63 17.07
C GLU A 118 15.97 -11.20 16.92
N SER A 119 15.95 -10.67 15.68
CA SER A 119 15.47 -9.31 15.40
C SER A 119 13.96 -9.12 15.64
N ILE A 120 13.22 -10.20 15.88
CA ILE A 120 11.78 -10.22 16.21
C ILE A 120 11.65 -10.77 17.64
N SER A 121 12.02 -9.94 18.61
CA SER A 121 11.91 -10.27 20.02
C SER A 121 10.45 -10.18 20.49
N ASP A 122 10.02 -11.12 21.33
CA ASP A 122 8.67 -11.22 21.90
C ASP A 122 7.52 -11.17 20.87
N GLY A 123 7.78 -11.62 19.64
CA GLY A 123 6.79 -11.62 18.56
C GLY A 123 6.42 -10.21 18.06
N LEU A 124 7.27 -9.21 18.30
CA LEU A 124 7.07 -7.83 17.84
C LEU A 124 8.00 -7.48 16.68
N ILE A 125 7.40 -6.89 15.64
CA ILE A 125 8.11 -6.29 14.50
C ILE A 125 8.05 -4.76 14.63
N TYR A 126 9.20 -4.10 14.46
CA TYR A 126 9.33 -2.65 14.54
C TYR A 126 9.65 -2.08 13.15
N ILE A 127 8.67 -1.47 12.49
CA ILE A 127 8.80 -0.97 11.11
C ILE A 127 9.00 0.53 11.15
N GLU A 128 10.14 0.99 10.66
CA GLU A 128 10.41 2.42 10.46
C GLU A 128 9.72 2.93 9.21
N LEU A 129 8.97 4.01 9.37
CA LEU A 129 8.20 4.69 8.34
C LEU A 129 8.48 6.19 8.37
N ASP A 130 8.25 6.86 7.25
CA ASP A 130 8.41 8.31 7.15
C ASP A 130 7.31 9.03 7.92
N GLN A 131 7.68 9.94 8.83
CA GLN A 131 6.71 10.78 9.54
C GLN A 131 6.25 11.98 8.68
N GLY A 132 6.78 12.09 7.45
CA GLY A 132 6.53 13.16 6.52
C GLY A 132 7.49 14.34 6.67
N GLY A 133 7.40 15.26 5.72
CA GLY A 133 8.24 16.46 5.68
C GLY A 133 8.05 17.36 6.89
N VAL A 134 9.13 18.01 7.29
CA VAL A 134 9.14 19.01 8.34
C VAL A 134 8.66 20.35 7.76
N VAL A 135 7.71 20.99 8.43
CA VAL A 135 7.22 22.31 8.01
C VAL A 135 8.27 23.34 8.39
N SER A 136 8.90 23.96 7.39
CA SER A 136 9.84 25.05 7.62
C SER A 136 9.09 26.23 8.23
N ASP A 137 9.56 26.70 9.37
CA ASP A 137 9.09 27.94 9.97
C ASP A 137 10.28 28.89 10.10
N PRO A 138 10.32 29.99 9.32
CA PRO A 138 11.46 30.91 9.32
C PRO A 138 11.62 31.67 10.65
N SER A 139 10.63 31.60 11.55
CA SER A 139 10.68 32.24 12.88
C SER A 139 11.34 31.37 13.96
N VAL A 140 11.56 30.08 13.70
CA VAL A 140 12.21 29.14 14.63
C VAL A 140 13.46 28.51 14.03
N PRO A 141 14.49 28.21 14.85
CA PRO A 141 15.69 27.51 14.38
C PRO A 141 15.33 26.15 13.76
N ALA A 142 16.05 25.74 12.71
CA ALA A 142 15.78 24.50 11.97
C ALA A 142 15.72 23.24 12.86
N GLY A 143 16.55 23.18 13.92
CA GLY A 143 16.54 22.08 14.89
C GLY A 143 15.29 22.01 15.78
N GLN A 144 14.40 22.99 15.71
CA GLN A 144 13.13 23.04 16.44
C GLN A 144 11.91 22.81 15.54
N TRP A 145 12.09 22.76 14.23
CA TRP A 145 11.00 22.44 13.32
C TRP A 145 10.43 21.04 13.62
N LYS A 146 9.13 20.87 13.41
CA LYS A 146 8.40 19.63 13.72
C LYS A 146 7.71 19.05 12.49
N PRO A 147 7.54 17.72 12.42
CA PRO A 147 6.73 17.11 11.39
C PRO A 147 5.28 17.57 11.54
N ARG A 148 4.56 17.64 10.42
CA ARG A 148 3.14 18.04 10.42
C ARG A 148 2.26 17.06 11.21
N LYS A 149 2.63 15.78 11.24
CA LYS A 149 1.89 14.70 11.90
C LYS A 149 2.65 14.22 13.13
N SER A 150 1.98 14.13 14.27
CA SER A 150 2.54 13.58 15.50
C SER A 150 2.34 12.06 15.56
N ILE A 151 2.99 11.37 16.51
CA ILE A 151 2.78 9.93 16.70
C ILE A 151 1.32 9.62 17.08
N GLU A 152 0.67 10.52 17.81
CA GLU A 152 -0.75 10.42 18.16
C GLU A 152 -1.66 10.52 16.91
N ASP A 153 -1.26 11.28 15.88
CA ASP A 153 -1.99 11.30 14.61
C ASP A 153 -1.91 9.94 13.90
N PHE A 154 -0.76 9.26 13.94
CA PHE A 154 -0.60 7.91 13.38
C PHE A 154 -1.45 6.89 14.16
N ASP A 155 -1.44 6.95 15.50
CA ASP A 155 -2.25 6.07 16.34
C ASP A 155 -3.76 6.29 16.12
N LYS A 156 -4.20 7.55 15.97
CA LYS A 156 -5.59 7.87 15.66
C LYS A 156 -6.00 7.36 14.26
N ALA A 157 -5.11 7.50 13.28
CA ALA A 157 -5.36 7.09 11.90
C ALA A 157 -5.38 5.57 11.72
N LEU A 158 -4.47 4.88 12.41
CA LEU A 158 -4.20 3.45 12.32
C LEU A 158 -4.04 2.86 13.74
N PRO A 159 -5.16 2.69 14.47
CA PRO A 159 -5.12 2.37 15.89
C PRO A 159 -4.66 0.94 16.17
N ALA A 160 -4.19 0.73 17.40
CA ALA A 160 -3.90 -0.60 17.91
C ALA A 160 -5.07 -1.58 17.71
N GLY A 161 -4.75 -2.84 17.42
CA GLY A 161 -5.71 -3.88 17.07
C GLY A 161 -6.09 -3.94 15.59
N THR A 162 -5.72 -2.95 14.78
CA THR A 162 -5.90 -3.00 13.31
C THR A 162 -5.13 -4.18 12.74
N LYS A 163 -5.79 -5.07 11.97
CA LYS A 163 -5.11 -6.20 11.35
C LYS A 163 -4.23 -5.74 10.21
N ILE A 164 -3.04 -6.32 10.13
CA ILE A 164 -2.02 -5.94 9.16
C ILE A 164 -1.23 -7.16 8.70
N LEU A 165 -0.90 -7.19 7.40
CA LEU A 165 0.12 -8.06 6.82
C LEU A 165 1.31 -7.20 6.41
N VAL A 166 2.50 -7.63 6.80
CA VAL A 166 3.75 -6.91 6.56
C VAL A 166 4.76 -7.77 5.82
N PHE A 167 5.51 -7.13 4.92
CA PHE A 167 6.59 -7.75 4.14
C PHE A 167 7.95 -7.07 4.40
N PRO A 168 8.47 -7.09 5.64
CA PRO A 168 9.64 -6.30 6.00
C PRO A 168 10.95 -6.99 5.60
N ARG A 169 12.03 -6.21 5.72
CA ARG A 169 13.39 -6.70 5.92
C ARG A 169 14.05 -5.93 7.05
N GLU A 170 15.04 -6.52 7.71
CA GLU A 170 15.89 -5.80 8.67
C GLU A 170 16.48 -4.55 8.00
N ARG A 171 16.42 -3.42 8.72
CA ARG A 171 16.90 -2.15 8.22
C ARG A 171 18.42 -2.19 8.07
N PRO A 172 18.96 -1.93 6.85
CA PRO A 172 20.38 -1.64 6.71
C PRO A 172 20.77 -0.40 7.52
N ARG A 173 22.04 -0.29 7.91
CA ARG A 173 22.52 0.90 8.64
C ARG A 173 22.09 2.18 7.93
N HIS A 174 21.62 3.17 8.69
CA HIS A 174 21.30 4.48 8.15
C HIS A 174 22.52 5.07 7.44
N GLU A 175 22.30 5.53 6.21
CA GLU A 175 23.30 6.28 5.44
C GLU A 175 23.45 7.71 5.99
N MET A 176 22.34 8.30 6.44
CA MET A 176 22.32 9.61 7.09
C MET A 176 22.72 9.53 8.57
N PRO A 177 23.40 10.56 9.10
CA PRO A 177 23.66 10.69 10.53
C PRO A 177 22.37 10.62 11.35
N VAL A 178 22.40 9.81 12.41
CA VAL A 178 21.32 9.72 13.38
C VAL A 178 21.54 10.79 14.44
N ARG A 179 20.70 11.82 14.47
CA ARG A 179 20.75 12.88 15.47
C ARG A 179 20.10 12.44 16.79
N SER A 180 19.03 11.65 16.69
CA SER A 180 18.36 11.02 17.82
C SER A 180 17.93 9.62 17.43
N PRO A 181 18.17 8.58 18.26
CA PRO A 181 17.75 7.21 17.94
C PRO A 181 16.24 6.99 18.06
N GLY A 182 15.49 7.92 18.66
CA GLY A 182 14.06 7.75 18.95
C GLY A 182 13.81 7.00 20.26
N ALA A 183 12.60 6.46 20.41
CA ALA A 183 12.23 5.62 21.56
C ALA A 183 13.02 4.29 21.52
N PRO A 184 13.51 3.79 22.66
CA PRO A 184 14.32 2.58 22.71
C PRO A 184 13.52 1.36 22.24
N LEU A 185 14.23 0.42 21.60
CA LEU A 185 13.71 -0.90 21.28
C LEU A 185 14.07 -1.90 22.39
N PRO A 186 13.33 -3.02 22.52
CA PRO A 186 13.78 -4.14 23.34
C PRO A 186 15.17 -4.65 22.90
N PRO A 187 15.90 -5.34 23.80
CA PRO A 187 17.15 -6.00 23.43
C PRO A 187 16.99 -6.88 22.19
N GLU A 188 18.00 -6.89 21.33
CA GLU A 188 18.09 -7.62 20.04
C GLU A 188 17.06 -7.25 18.96
N ALA A 189 15.97 -6.55 19.30
CA ALA A 189 15.03 -6.05 18.32
C ALA A 189 15.71 -5.04 17.38
N LYS A 190 15.44 -5.17 16.08
CA LYS A 190 15.97 -4.26 15.07
C LYS A 190 14.83 -3.52 14.37
N LEU A 191 15.11 -2.28 13.97
CA LEU A 191 14.26 -1.58 13.03
C LEU A 191 14.20 -2.34 11.71
N MET A 192 13.04 -2.32 11.10
CA MET A 192 12.77 -2.91 9.80
C MET A 192 12.27 -1.87 8.83
N VAL A 193 12.40 -2.18 7.54
CA VAL A 193 11.84 -1.39 6.46
C VAL A 193 10.95 -2.25 5.59
N VAL A 194 9.94 -1.63 5.02
CA VAL A 194 9.02 -2.25 4.06
C VAL A 194 9.16 -1.55 2.71
N PRO A 195 8.94 -2.28 1.59
CA PRO A 195 8.76 -1.62 0.30
C PRO A 195 7.41 -0.89 0.24
N PRO A 196 7.16 -0.07 -0.81
CA PRO A 196 5.90 0.66 -0.96
C PRO A 196 4.64 -0.23 -0.88
N GLN A 197 4.67 -1.45 -1.45
CA GLN A 197 3.56 -2.42 -1.35
C GLN A 197 3.61 -3.31 -0.08
N GLY A 198 4.51 -3.03 0.85
CA GLY A 198 4.88 -3.93 1.94
C GLY A 198 3.97 -3.90 3.17
N LEU A 199 2.91 -3.08 3.17
CA LEU A 199 1.91 -3.01 4.22
C LEU A 199 0.52 -3.17 3.61
N VAL A 200 -0.24 -4.14 4.10
CA VAL A 200 -1.66 -4.33 3.78
C VAL A 200 -2.45 -4.33 5.07
N LEU A 201 -3.49 -3.50 5.15
CA LEU A 201 -4.34 -3.36 6.33
C LEU A 201 -5.76 -3.86 6.02
N GLU A 202 -6.47 -4.34 7.05
CA GLU A 202 -7.90 -4.62 6.94
C GLU A 202 -8.70 -3.45 7.52
N ASP A 203 -9.52 -2.82 6.69
CA ASP A 203 -10.40 -1.75 7.12
C ASP A 203 -11.70 -2.32 7.72
N PRO A 204 -12.01 -2.02 9.00
CA PRO A 204 -13.17 -2.60 9.67
C PRO A 204 -14.52 -2.11 9.09
N GLN A 205 -14.57 -0.90 8.53
CA GLN A 205 -15.79 -0.38 7.93
C GLN A 205 -16.04 -0.99 6.54
N LEU A 206 -14.98 -1.23 5.77
CA LEU A 206 -15.09 -1.99 4.53
C LEU A 206 -15.47 -3.44 4.80
N LEU A 207 -14.91 -4.06 5.84
CA LEU A 207 -15.25 -5.42 6.26
C LEU A 207 -16.74 -5.55 6.59
N GLN A 208 -17.31 -4.59 7.32
CA GLN A 208 -18.74 -4.59 7.66
C GLN A 208 -19.66 -4.37 6.46
N ARG A 209 -19.16 -3.67 5.42
CA ARG A 209 -19.92 -3.30 4.23
C ARG A 209 -19.83 -4.33 3.11
N GLN A 210 -19.12 -5.45 3.31
CA GLN A 210 -18.96 -6.50 2.32
C GLN A 210 -20.33 -6.98 1.80
N SER A 211 -20.70 -6.42 0.66
CA SER A 211 -21.84 -6.78 -0.15
C SER A 211 -21.27 -7.02 -1.55
N GLY A 212 -21.10 -8.29 -1.92
CA GLY A 212 -20.51 -8.69 -3.21
C GLY A 212 -19.01 -9.00 -3.16
N ASP A 213 -18.27 -8.53 -4.18
CA ASP A 213 -16.88 -8.91 -4.47
C ASP A 213 -15.81 -7.90 -4.03
N ALA A 214 -16.20 -6.85 -3.30
CA ALA A 214 -15.26 -5.83 -2.82
C ALA A 214 -14.37 -6.35 -1.68
N THR A 215 -13.07 -6.04 -1.74
CA THR A 215 -12.13 -6.35 -0.65
C THR A 215 -12.24 -5.33 0.49
N ALA A 216 -12.00 -5.79 1.72
CA ALA A 216 -11.80 -4.96 2.90
C ALA A 216 -10.32 -4.60 3.12
N LEU A 217 -9.45 -5.03 2.22
CA LEU A 217 -8.02 -4.77 2.28
C LEU A 217 -7.69 -3.43 1.67
N VAL A 218 -6.77 -2.70 2.31
CA VAL A 218 -6.23 -1.43 1.82
C VAL A 218 -4.72 -1.48 1.89
N GLY A 219 -4.05 -0.90 0.89
CA GLY A 219 -2.60 -0.80 0.89
C GLY A 219 -2.12 0.39 1.74
N GLY A 220 -1.02 0.22 2.46
CA GLY A 220 -0.47 1.24 3.37
C GLY A 220 0.19 2.40 2.62
N GLN A 221 1.48 2.24 2.28
CA GLN A 221 2.25 3.29 1.58
C GLN A 221 1.82 3.46 0.12
N GLU A 222 1.32 2.40 -0.51
CA GLU A 222 0.77 2.43 -1.86
C GLU A 222 -0.60 1.76 -1.90
N ARG A 223 -1.41 2.13 -2.90
CA ARG A 223 -2.71 1.49 -3.14
C ARG A 223 -2.54 0.06 -3.64
N LEU A 224 -3.47 -0.84 -3.33
CA LEU A 224 -3.44 -2.22 -3.85
C LEU A 224 -3.56 -2.26 -5.37
N SER A 225 -4.28 -1.28 -5.94
CA SER A 225 -4.43 -1.13 -7.40
C SER A 225 -3.13 -0.95 -8.16
N VAL A 226 -2.05 -0.49 -7.52
CA VAL A 226 -0.73 -0.39 -8.15
C VAL A 226 -0.15 -1.78 -8.47
N GLY A 227 -0.50 -2.80 -7.69
CA GLY A 227 -0.05 -4.17 -7.90
C GLY A 227 -0.91 -5.00 -8.85
N GLY A 228 -2.02 -4.48 -9.36
CA GLY A 228 -2.92 -5.22 -10.26
C GLY A 228 -3.94 -6.13 -9.55
N GLU A 229 -4.72 -6.87 -10.34
CA GLU A 229 -5.95 -7.53 -9.89
C GLU A 229 -5.73 -8.65 -8.85
N ALA A 230 -4.56 -9.29 -8.82
CA ALA A 230 -4.30 -10.38 -7.90
C ALA A 230 -4.39 -9.94 -6.42
N TRP A 231 -4.06 -8.68 -6.13
CA TRP A 231 -4.13 -8.10 -4.79
C TRP A 231 -5.57 -7.96 -4.26
N PHE A 232 -6.57 -7.92 -5.15
CA PHE A 232 -7.98 -7.81 -4.78
C PHE A 232 -8.68 -9.17 -4.66
N LYS A 233 -8.03 -10.28 -5.03
CA LYS A 233 -8.64 -11.62 -4.93
C LYS A 233 -9.01 -11.99 -3.50
N PRO A 234 -8.16 -11.74 -2.49
CA PRO A 234 -8.55 -11.97 -1.10
C PRO A 234 -9.46 -10.85 -0.62
N LYS A 235 -10.59 -11.19 -0.02
CA LYS A 235 -11.60 -10.20 0.40
C LYS A 235 -11.31 -9.62 1.78
N ASN A 236 -10.52 -10.30 2.60
CA ASN A 236 -10.17 -9.89 3.96
C ASN A 236 -8.80 -10.46 4.36
N MET A 237 -8.30 -10.10 5.54
CA MET A 237 -6.98 -10.50 6.02
C MET A 237 -6.87 -12.02 6.20
N GLY A 238 -7.93 -12.67 6.68
CA GLY A 238 -7.95 -14.12 6.87
C GLY A 238 -7.82 -14.87 5.54
N GLU A 239 -8.51 -14.41 4.50
CA GLU A 239 -8.39 -14.93 3.14
C GLU A 239 -7.01 -14.68 2.54
N LEU A 240 -6.41 -13.49 2.75
CA LEU A 240 -5.07 -13.18 2.24
C LEU A 240 -4.02 -14.08 2.89
N VAL A 241 -4.09 -14.24 4.21
CA VAL A 241 -3.21 -15.16 4.96
C VAL A 241 -3.39 -16.59 4.49
N THR A 242 -4.64 -17.05 4.32
CA THR A 242 -4.93 -18.40 3.82
C THR A 242 -4.38 -18.60 2.40
N HIS A 243 -4.54 -17.59 1.54
CA HIS A 243 -4.04 -17.61 0.17
C HIS A 243 -2.52 -17.78 0.12
N LEU A 244 -1.78 -17.00 0.92
CA LEU A 244 -0.33 -17.12 1.03
C LEU A 244 0.11 -18.48 1.58
N LYS A 245 -0.58 -19.00 2.62
CA LYS A 245 -0.30 -20.34 3.15
C LYS A 245 -0.49 -21.44 2.10
N GLN A 246 -1.55 -21.37 1.29
CA GLN A 246 -1.78 -22.29 0.17
C GLN A 246 -0.68 -22.25 -0.91
N ARG A 247 0.12 -21.18 -0.93
CA ARG A 247 1.27 -21.00 -1.83
C ARG A 247 2.61 -21.29 -1.18
N GLY A 248 2.61 -21.87 0.02
CA GLY A 248 3.81 -22.34 0.71
C GLY A 248 4.44 -21.34 1.69
N PHE A 249 3.78 -20.22 1.97
CA PHE A 249 4.23 -19.27 2.98
C PHE A 249 3.58 -19.59 4.34
N SER A 250 4.18 -20.52 5.07
CA SER A 250 3.73 -20.91 6.42
C SER A 250 4.90 -21.40 7.27
N GLU A 251 4.87 -21.12 8.57
CA GLU A 251 5.84 -21.63 9.55
C GLU A 251 5.20 -22.45 10.67
#